data_AF-A0A9X1PGN1-F1
#
_entry.id   AF-A0A9X1PGN1-F1
#
_cell.length_a   1.000
_cell.length_b   1.000
_cell.length_c   1.000
_cell.angle_alpha   90.00
_cell.angle_beta   90.00
_cell.angle_gamma   90.00
#
_symmetry.space_group_name_H-M   'P 1'
#
loop_
_entity.id
_entity.type
_entity.pdbx_description
1 polymer ?
#
loop_
_entity_poly.entity_id
_entity_poly.type
_entity_poly.pdbx_seq_one_letter_code
_entity_poly.pdbx_strand_id
1 'polypeptide(L)'
;MIIKILWTLIGLNAATFVIVFIYFLISTDGRNVDTMEKGWMTILAILGIVIILLAAIPLYMSQSRFSMILSAFFAVLPLVIALSFWISNHMPSFGKKETLAEVYFKDKVQRQIAGAIEVSDTVMLPIYIKGQNVNIQGNRVWDADGLNYLQFAIRMRSHRNAVFTEKANLAIIKMLIDAGSSTTRALAEGIADLPVETIAALLDAGADPNTHGFVSRDPLLFAAIRPSKRETDIAILLAKRGADVNAKNSENITPLMAAANNAGTSKNWAETWRFVLYLLKDAKADYHYKRFDGVSLTTTIAAIKARAIEEHVMMSPGFIAVDEWLMQHP
;
A
#
# COMPACT_ATOMS: atom_id res chain seq x y z
N MET A 1 -66.89 -1.34 -0.30
CA MET A 1 -65.92 -0.83 0.70
C MET A 1 -64.48 -1.22 0.35
N ILE A 2 -64.19 -2.51 0.13
CA ILE A 2 -62.86 -3.04 -0.23
C ILE A 2 -62.25 -2.38 -1.48
N ILE A 3 -63.04 -2.20 -2.55
CA ILE A 3 -62.57 -1.57 -3.79
C ILE A 3 -62.11 -0.12 -3.57
N LYS A 4 -62.82 0.67 -2.75
CA LYS A 4 -62.43 2.06 -2.44
C LYS A 4 -61.13 2.09 -1.63
N ILE A 5 -60.95 1.18 -0.68
CA ILE A 5 -59.71 1.04 0.11
C ILE A 5 -58.52 0.68 -0.79
N LEU A 6 -58.73 -0.22 -1.76
CA LEU A 6 -57.70 -0.61 -2.74
C LEU A 6 -57.29 0.57 -3.63
N TRP A 7 -58.24 1.39 -4.11
CA TRP A 7 -57.92 2.61 -4.87
C TRP A 7 -57.14 3.64 -4.06
N THR A 8 -57.51 3.84 -2.79
CA THR A 8 -56.77 4.75 -1.89
C THR A 8 -55.35 4.26 -1.69
N LEU A 9 -55.12 2.95 -1.52
CA LEU A 9 -53.79 2.35 -1.39
C LEU A 9 -52.96 2.50 -2.68
N ILE A 10 -53.56 2.32 -3.86
CA ILE A 10 -52.86 2.51 -5.14
C ILE A 10 -52.47 3.97 -5.34
N GLY A 11 -53.37 4.92 -5.05
CA GLY A 11 -53.08 6.35 -5.12
C GLY A 11 -51.98 6.78 -4.14
N LEU A 12 -52.02 6.29 -2.90
CA LEU A 12 -50.97 6.51 -1.90
C LEU A 12 -49.63 5.90 -2.34
N ASN A 13 -49.64 4.71 -2.95
CA ASN A 13 -48.43 4.07 -3.45
C ASN A 13 -47.82 4.82 -4.64
N ALA A 14 -48.63 5.29 -5.59
CA ALA A 14 -48.16 6.10 -6.70
C ALA A 14 -47.55 7.43 -6.22
N ALA A 15 -48.22 8.12 -5.28
CA ALA A 15 -47.70 9.35 -4.68
C ALA A 15 -46.39 9.10 -3.90
N THR A 16 -46.33 8.03 -3.10
CA THR A 16 -45.12 7.65 -2.34
C THR A 16 -43.95 7.35 -3.28
N PHE A 17 -44.21 6.66 -4.39
CA PHE A 17 -43.19 6.34 -5.39
C PHE A 17 -42.62 7.60 -6.05
N VAL A 18 -43.47 8.56 -6.41
CA VAL A 18 -43.05 9.86 -6.94
C VAL A 18 -42.20 10.62 -5.92
N ILE A 19 -42.59 10.63 -4.64
CA ILE A 19 -41.83 11.29 -3.56
C ILE A 19 -40.44 10.64 -3.39
N VAL A 20 -40.38 9.31 -3.33
CA VAL A 20 -39.11 8.56 -3.20
C VAL A 20 -38.22 8.79 -4.42
N PHE A 21 -38.79 8.86 -5.62
CA PHE A 21 -38.05 9.14 -6.84
C PHE A 21 -37.49 10.56 -6.87
N ILE A 22 -38.29 11.57 -6.49
CA ILE A 22 -37.83 12.97 -6.38
C ILE A 22 -36.73 13.09 -5.31
N TYR A 23 -36.92 12.47 -4.15
CA TYR A 23 -35.90 12.46 -3.10
C TYR A 23 -34.60 11.78 -3.57
N PHE A 24 -34.69 10.69 -4.32
CA PHE A 24 -33.52 10.05 -4.94
C PHE A 24 -32.80 10.98 -5.92
N LEU A 25 -33.53 11.67 -6.82
CA LEU A 25 -32.93 12.62 -7.74
C LEU A 25 -32.20 13.76 -7.00
N ILE A 26 -32.82 14.32 -5.96
CA ILE A 26 -32.23 15.40 -5.16
C ILE A 26 -31.04 14.92 -4.31
N SER A 27 -31.14 13.75 -3.69
CA SER A 27 -30.08 13.21 -2.79
C SER A 27 -28.87 12.65 -3.53
N THR A 28 -29.02 12.36 -4.83
CA THR A 28 -27.94 11.93 -5.72
C THR A 28 -27.36 13.06 -6.57
N ASP A 29 -27.89 14.28 -6.43
CA ASP A 29 -27.29 15.48 -7.02
C ASP A 29 -26.07 15.87 -6.19
N GLY A 30 -24.88 15.89 -6.81
CA GLY A 30 -23.61 16.15 -6.13
C GLY A 30 -22.88 14.93 -5.53
N ARG A 31 -23.44 13.72 -5.54
CA ARG A 31 -22.68 12.47 -5.27
C ARG A 31 -22.26 11.83 -6.59
N ASN A 32 -21.00 11.36 -6.67
CA ASN A 32 -20.43 10.61 -7.81
C ASN A 32 -21.07 9.21 -7.95
N VAL A 33 -22.37 9.17 -8.24
CA VAL A 33 -23.11 7.96 -8.63
C VAL A 33 -22.95 7.81 -10.14
N ASP A 34 -22.54 6.63 -10.61
CA ASP A 34 -22.24 6.41 -12.03
C ASP A 34 -23.46 6.73 -12.89
N THR A 35 -23.24 7.42 -14.02
CA THR A 35 -24.32 7.80 -14.96
C THR A 35 -25.14 6.60 -15.42
N MET A 36 -24.54 5.41 -15.45
CA MET A 36 -25.20 4.14 -15.74
C MET A 36 -26.17 3.69 -14.63
N GLU A 37 -25.81 3.87 -13.34
CA GLU A 37 -26.71 3.57 -12.22
C GLU A 37 -27.89 4.54 -12.19
N LYS A 38 -27.66 5.83 -12.47
CA LYS A 38 -28.74 6.82 -12.60
C LYS A 38 -29.70 6.43 -13.74
N GLY A 39 -29.17 6.00 -14.89
CA GLY A 39 -29.96 5.56 -16.04
C GLY A 39 -30.85 4.34 -15.76
N TRP A 40 -30.29 3.28 -15.16
CA TRP A 40 -31.06 2.09 -14.80
C TRP A 40 -32.15 2.38 -13.76
N MET A 41 -31.88 3.25 -12.79
CA MET A 41 -32.87 3.65 -11.79
C MET A 41 -34.02 4.46 -12.40
N THR A 42 -33.75 5.34 -13.37
CA THR A 42 -34.80 6.05 -14.11
C THR A 42 -35.66 5.09 -14.94
N ILE A 43 -35.03 4.12 -15.60
CA ILE A 43 -35.73 3.09 -16.39
C ILE A 43 -36.64 2.24 -15.49
N LEU A 44 -36.13 1.78 -14.34
CA LEU A 44 -36.91 1.01 -13.36
C LEU A 44 -38.05 1.83 -12.76
N ALA A 45 -37.85 3.13 -12.54
CA ALA A 45 -38.90 4.02 -12.05
C ALA A 45 -40.03 4.19 -13.08
N ILE A 46 -39.70 4.40 -14.35
CA ILE A 46 -40.68 4.51 -15.43
C ILE A 46 -41.44 3.18 -15.62
N LEU A 47 -40.71 2.05 -15.65
CA LEU A 47 -41.32 0.72 -15.75
C LEU A 47 -42.22 0.41 -14.55
N GLY A 48 -41.82 0.79 -13.33
CA GLY A 48 -42.61 0.64 -12.12
C GLY A 48 -43.95 1.37 -12.20
N ILE A 49 -43.95 2.62 -12.69
CA ILE A 49 -45.18 3.39 -12.90
C ILE A 49 -46.09 2.70 -13.94
N VAL A 50 -45.52 2.24 -15.05
CA VAL A 50 -46.27 1.52 -16.10
C VAL A 50 -46.90 0.23 -15.56
N ILE A 51 -46.15 -0.55 -14.76
CA ILE A 51 -46.66 -1.78 -14.14
C ILE A 51 -47.79 -1.48 -13.16
N ILE A 52 -47.68 -0.42 -12.35
CA ILE A 52 -48.74 0.01 -11.42
C ILE A 52 -50.01 0.40 -12.19
N LEU A 53 -49.87 1.14 -13.29
CA LEU A 53 -51.01 1.56 -14.12
C LEU A 53 -51.66 0.39 -14.85
N LEU A 54 -50.88 -0.55 -15.38
CA LEU A 54 -51.39 -1.77 -16.03
C LEU A 54 -52.07 -2.71 -15.03
N ALA A 55 -51.58 -2.80 -13.80
CA ALA A 55 -52.21 -3.57 -12.73
C ALA A 55 -53.55 -2.95 -12.26
N ALA A 56 -53.78 -1.66 -12.49
CA ALA A 56 -55.05 -1.01 -12.12
C ALA A 56 -56.23 -1.44 -13.03
N ILE A 57 -55.97 -1.82 -14.29
CA ILE A 57 -57.02 -2.15 -15.27
C ILE A 57 -57.79 -3.44 -14.87
N PRO A 58 -57.13 -4.57 -14.57
CA PRO A 58 -57.83 -5.78 -14.11
C PRO A 58 -58.49 -5.61 -12.75
N LEU A 59 -57.94 -4.77 -11.87
CA LEU A 59 -58.51 -4.47 -10.54
C LEU A 59 -59.86 -3.73 -10.64
N TYR A 60 -60.06 -2.94 -11.70
CA TYR A 60 -61.32 -2.24 -11.97
C TYR A 60 -62.35 -3.11 -12.70
N MET A 61 -61.89 -3.93 -13.64
CA MET A 61 -62.76 -4.66 -14.58
C MET A 61 -63.08 -6.10 -14.15
N SER A 62 -62.27 -6.73 -13.28
CA SER A 62 -62.39 -8.16 -12.97
C SER A 62 -63.26 -8.45 -11.74
N GLN A 63 -64.22 -9.36 -11.91
CA GLN A 63 -65.00 -9.98 -10.82
C GLN A 63 -64.24 -11.14 -10.11
N SER A 64 -63.12 -11.60 -10.69
CA SER A 64 -62.36 -12.74 -10.16
C SER A 64 -61.45 -12.34 -9.00
N ARG A 65 -61.59 -13.04 -7.85
CA ARG A 65 -60.73 -12.88 -6.66
C ARG A 65 -59.26 -13.12 -6.96
N PHE A 66 -58.94 -14.04 -7.87
CA PHE A 66 -57.57 -14.35 -8.29
C PHE A 66 -56.91 -13.14 -8.98
N SER A 67 -57.61 -12.51 -9.93
CA SER A 67 -57.10 -11.33 -10.64
C SER A 67 -56.89 -10.14 -9.70
N MET A 68 -57.73 -9.98 -8.68
CA MET A 68 -57.58 -8.92 -7.68
C MET A 68 -56.33 -9.13 -6.81
N ILE A 69 -56.08 -10.36 -6.35
CA ILE A 69 -54.87 -10.69 -5.56
C ILE A 69 -53.60 -10.51 -6.41
N LEU A 70 -53.62 -11.00 -7.64
CA LEU A 70 -52.48 -10.88 -8.55
C LEU A 70 -52.16 -9.41 -8.86
N SER A 71 -53.18 -8.59 -9.08
CA SER A 71 -52.98 -7.16 -9.35
C SER A 71 -52.50 -6.39 -8.11
N ALA A 72 -52.96 -6.78 -6.91
CA ALA A 72 -52.44 -6.21 -5.65
C ALA A 72 -50.95 -6.55 -5.44
N PHE A 73 -50.51 -7.76 -5.82
CA PHE A 73 -49.10 -8.14 -5.77
C PHE A 73 -48.23 -7.26 -6.69
N PHE A 74 -48.66 -7.07 -7.95
CA PHE A 74 -47.93 -6.21 -8.90
C PHE A 74 -47.93 -4.74 -8.50
N ALA A 75 -48.96 -4.25 -7.80
CA ALA A 75 -49.01 -2.89 -7.30
C ALA A 75 -48.01 -2.61 -6.16
N VAL A 76 -47.59 -3.63 -5.42
CA VAL A 76 -46.65 -3.51 -4.27
C VAL A 76 -45.21 -3.82 -4.67
N LEU A 77 -45.01 -4.59 -5.74
CA LEU A 77 -43.68 -5.03 -6.19
C LEU A 77 -42.67 -3.87 -6.42
N PRO A 78 -43.04 -2.73 -7.03
CA PRO A 78 -42.09 -1.62 -7.21
C PRO A 78 -41.64 -0.97 -5.90
N LEU A 79 -42.50 -0.94 -4.87
CA LEU A 79 -42.14 -0.44 -3.55
C LEU A 79 -41.18 -1.37 -2.84
N VAL A 80 -41.36 -2.69 -2.97
CA VAL A 80 -40.42 -3.68 -2.43
C VAL A 80 -39.06 -3.51 -3.10
N ILE A 81 -39.02 -3.40 -4.43
CA ILE A 81 -37.77 -3.19 -5.17
C ILE A 81 -37.10 -1.86 -4.77
N ALA A 82 -37.86 -0.76 -4.70
CA ALA A 82 -37.32 0.54 -4.30
C ALA A 82 -36.80 0.53 -2.85
N LEU A 83 -37.50 -0.12 -1.94
CA LEU A 83 -37.08 -0.29 -0.55
C LEU A 83 -35.84 -1.17 -0.45
N SER A 84 -35.75 -2.26 -1.22
CA SER A 84 -34.55 -3.10 -1.29
C SER A 84 -33.33 -2.32 -1.77
N PHE A 85 -33.48 -1.48 -2.80
CA PHE A 85 -32.41 -0.59 -3.27
C PHE A 85 -32.04 0.49 -2.24
N TRP A 86 -33.04 1.10 -1.60
CA TRP A 86 -32.80 2.10 -0.56
C TRP A 86 -32.03 1.50 0.62
N ILE A 87 -32.44 0.32 1.10
CA ILE A 87 -31.73 -0.44 2.13
C ILE A 87 -30.31 -0.77 1.69
N SER A 88 -30.11 -1.24 0.45
CA SER A 88 -28.78 -1.58 -0.09
C SER A 88 -27.82 -0.37 -0.13
N ASN A 89 -28.35 0.84 -0.35
CA ASN A 89 -27.53 2.04 -0.54
C ASN A 89 -27.37 2.90 0.72
N HIS A 90 -28.30 2.82 1.68
CA HIS A 90 -28.31 3.66 2.88
C HIS A 90 -28.04 2.90 4.17
N MET A 91 -28.21 1.57 4.20
CA MET A 91 -27.62 0.82 5.29
C MET A 91 -26.13 0.66 4.99
N PRO A 92 -25.23 1.01 5.94
CA PRO A 92 -23.84 0.60 5.81
C PRO A 92 -23.87 -0.90 5.58
N SER A 93 -23.25 -1.36 4.48
CA SER A 93 -23.16 -2.77 4.16
C SER A 93 -22.68 -3.50 5.41
N PHE A 94 -23.58 -4.25 6.07
CA PHE A 94 -23.23 -5.06 7.22
C PHE A 94 -22.13 -6.03 6.75
N GLY A 95 -20.86 -5.69 7.03
CA GLY A 95 -19.71 -6.56 6.79
C GLY A 95 -18.72 -6.20 5.66
N LYS A 96 -18.92 -5.16 4.83
CA LYS A 96 -17.88 -4.79 3.84
C LYS A 96 -16.85 -3.87 4.53
N LYS A 97 -15.69 -4.43 4.89
CA LYS A 97 -14.54 -3.65 5.36
C LYS A 97 -14.07 -2.75 4.21
N GLU A 98 -13.85 -1.46 4.49
CA GLU A 98 -13.23 -0.52 3.55
C GLU A 98 -11.88 -1.09 3.10
N THR A 99 -11.64 -1.08 1.78
CA THR A 99 -10.38 -1.56 1.19
C THR A 99 -9.26 -0.57 1.48
N LEU A 100 -8.00 -1.01 1.44
CA LEU A 100 -6.88 -0.09 1.65
C LEU A 100 -6.81 0.94 0.53
N ALA A 101 -7.16 0.56 -0.71
CA ALA A 101 -7.30 1.48 -1.83
C ALA A 101 -8.29 2.62 -1.52
N GLU A 102 -9.44 2.32 -0.91
CA GLU A 102 -10.44 3.32 -0.51
C GLU A 102 -9.97 4.19 0.67
N VAL A 103 -9.18 3.63 1.58
CA VAL A 103 -8.60 4.38 2.69
C VAL A 103 -7.59 5.41 2.17
N TYR A 104 -6.64 4.99 1.33
CA TYR A 104 -5.55 5.84 0.85
C TYR A 104 -5.96 6.75 -0.31
N PHE A 105 -6.89 6.36 -1.19
CA PHE A 105 -7.24 7.12 -2.38
C PHE A 105 -8.75 7.40 -2.40
N LYS A 106 -9.16 8.68 -2.52
CA LYS A 106 -10.59 9.04 -2.56
C LYS A 106 -11.13 9.21 -3.98
N ASP A 107 -10.30 9.72 -4.89
CA ASP A 107 -10.68 9.86 -6.29
C ASP A 107 -11.00 8.50 -6.94
N LYS A 108 -11.98 8.47 -7.84
CA LYS A 108 -12.46 7.23 -8.46
C LYS A 108 -11.38 6.56 -9.31
N VAL A 109 -10.66 7.32 -10.13
CA VAL A 109 -9.59 6.80 -11.00
C VAL A 109 -8.44 6.31 -10.13
N GLN A 110 -8.10 7.08 -9.09
CA GLN A 110 -7.04 6.68 -8.17
C GLN A 110 -7.37 5.37 -7.42
N ARG A 111 -8.62 5.18 -7.01
CA ARG A 111 -9.10 3.94 -6.39
C ARG A 111 -9.06 2.75 -7.34
N GLN A 112 -9.34 2.95 -8.63
CA GLN A 112 -9.23 1.86 -9.61
C GLN A 112 -7.79 1.36 -9.74
N ILE A 113 -6.82 2.27 -9.83
CA ILE A 113 -5.39 1.93 -9.87
C ILE A 113 -4.96 1.26 -8.56
N ALA A 114 -5.28 1.87 -7.41
CA ALA A 114 -4.91 1.34 -6.10
C ALA A 114 -5.57 -0.02 -5.82
N GLY A 115 -6.83 -0.20 -6.22
CA GLY A 115 -7.53 -1.47 -6.09
C GLY A 115 -6.87 -2.60 -6.88
N ALA A 116 -6.42 -2.32 -8.11
CA ALA A 116 -5.63 -3.27 -8.90
C ALA A 116 -4.31 -3.64 -8.21
N ILE A 117 -3.64 -2.68 -7.56
CA ILE A 117 -2.41 -2.92 -6.79
C ILE A 117 -2.70 -3.79 -5.56
N GLU A 118 -3.77 -3.47 -4.80
CA GLU A 118 -4.15 -4.17 -3.57
C GLU A 118 -4.42 -5.66 -3.81
N VAL A 119 -5.03 -6.00 -4.94
CA VAL A 119 -5.31 -7.39 -5.33
C VAL A 119 -4.24 -7.99 -6.26
N SER A 120 -3.15 -7.27 -6.53
CA SER A 120 -2.07 -7.67 -7.44
C SER A 120 -2.53 -8.05 -8.85
N ASP A 121 -3.48 -7.28 -9.41
CA ASP A 121 -4.00 -7.45 -10.77
C ASP A 121 -3.00 -6.94 -11.82
N THR A 122 -2.12 -7.85 -12.24
CA THR A 122 -1.12 -7.59 -13.28
C THR A 122 -1.71 -7.38 -14.68
N VAL A 123 -2.98 -7.70 -14.91
CA VAL A 123 -3.64 -7.56 -16.23
C VAL A 123 -4.25 -6.18 -16.36
N MET A 124 -4.98 -5.73 -15.35
CA MET A 124 -5.69 -4.46 -15.40
C MET A 124 -4.81 -3.26 -15.04
N LEU A 125 -3.80 -3.43 -14.19
CA LEU A 125 -2.95 -2.31 -13.78
C LEU A 125 -2.32 -1.55 -14.96
N PRO A 126 -1.69 -2.20 -15.96
CA PRO A 126 -1.13 -1.49 -17.12
C PRO A 126 -2.15 -0.68 -17.90
N ILE A 127 -3.40 -1.15 -17.95
CA ILE A 127 -4.51 -0.46 -18.63
C ILE A 127 -4.88 0.80 -17.84
N TYR A 128 -5.00 0.68 -16.52
CA TYR A 128 -5.40 1.79 -15.66
C TYR A 128 -4.34 2.88 -15.51
N ILE A 129 -3.06 2.53 -15.51
CA ILE A 129 -1.98 3.54 -15.37
C ILE A 129 -1.63 4.23 -16.70
N LYS A 130 -2.10 3.72 -17.84
CA LYS A 130 -1.75 4.28 -19.15
C LYS A 130 -2.23 5.72 -19.29
N GLY A 131 -1.29 6.64 -19.48
CA GLY A 131 -1.57 8.07 -19.60
C GLY A 131 -1.95 8.75 -18.28
N GLN A 132 -1.84 8.05 -17.15
CA GLN A 132 -2.08 8.61 -15.82
C GLN A 132 -0.76 9.03 -15.17
N ASN A 133 -0.84 10.00 -14.26
CA ASN A 133 0.29 10.34 -13.40
C ASN A 133 0.41 9.32 -12.25
N VAL A 134 1.40 8.43 -12.32
CA VAL A 134 1.63 7.39 -11.30
C VAL A 134 2.30 7.91 -10.01
N ASN A 135 2.75 9.18 -10.01
CA ASN A 135 3.40 9.82 -8.87
C ASN A 135 2.45 10.60 -7.96
N ILE A 136 1.13 10.49 -8.20
CA ILE A 136 0.12 11.08 -7.32
C ILE A 136 0.25 10.48 -5.92
N GLN A 137 0.22 11.35 -4.92
CA GLN A 137 0.13 10.94 -3.52
C GLN A 137 -1.34 10.79 -3.12
N GLY A 138 -1.65 9.68 -2.47
CA GLY A 138 -2.93 9.49 -1.80
C GLY A 138 -3.10 10.42 -0.61
N ASN A 139 -4.19 10.23 0.12
CA ASN A 139 -4.46 10.96 1.35
C ASN A 139 -3.47 10.55 2.43
N ARG A 140 -3.22 11.48 3.36
CA ARG A 140 -2.53 11.17 4.62
C ARG A 140 -3.41 10.20 5.41
N VAL A 141 -2.84 9.06 5.78
CA VAL A 141 -3.49 8.03 6.58
C VAL A 141 -2.63 7.81 7.81
N TRP A 142 -3.24 7.99 8.99
CA TRP A 142 -2.54 7.99 10.27
C TRP A 142 -1.40 9.03 10.28
N ASP A 143 -0.17 8.60 10.59
CA ASP A 143 1.01 9.46 10.75
C ASP A 143 1.95 9.45 9.53
N ALA A 144 1.59 8.73 8.46
CA ALA A 144 2.38 8.64 7.24
C ALA A 144 1.89 9.65 6.20
N ASP A 145 2.83 10.36 5.56
CA ASP A 145 2.52 11.14 4.36
C ASP A 145 1.75 10.30 3.33
N GLY A 146 0.99 10.98 2.47
CA GLY A 146 0.29 10.34 1.36
C GLY A 146 1.23 9.46 0.55
N LEU A 147 0.87 8.18 0.40
CA LEU A 147 1.66 7.22 -0.37
C LEU A 147 1.40 7.43 -1.86
N ASN A 148 2.46 7.36 -2.67
CA ASN A 148 2.27 7.13 -4.10
C ASN A 148 1.92 5.64 -4.36
N TYR A 149 1.57 5.29 -5.61
CA TYR A 149 1.20 3.92 -5.94
C TYR A 149 2.31 2.89 -5.70
N LEU A 150 3.56 3.26 -5.92
CA LEU A 150 4.70 2.35 -5.71
C LEU A 150 4.92 2.08 -4.21
N GLN A 151 4.86 3.12 -3.37
CA GLN A 151 4.90 3.00 -1.92
C GLN A 151 3.70 2.18 -1.41
N PHE A 152 2.51 2.42 -1.95
CA PHE A 152 1.31 1.64 -1.65
C PHE A 152 1.51 0.16 -1.98
N ALA A 153 2.04 -0.18 -3.17
CA ALA A 153 2.35 -1.55 -3.58
C ALA A 153 3.35 -2.25 -2.65
N ILE A 154 4.34 -1.52 -2.13
CA ILE A 154 5.30 -2.01 -1.15
C ILE A 154 4.60 -2.25 0.19
N ARG A 155 3.80 -1.29 0.66
CA ARG A 155 3.09 -1.39 1.94
C ARG A 155 2.08 -2.54 1.97
N MET A 156 1.44 -2.85 0.84
CA MET A 156 0.53 -4.00 0.74
C MET A 156 1.24 -5.31 1.13
N ARG A 157 2.56 -5.40 0.94
CA ARG A 157 3.33 -6.58 1.31
C ARG A 157 3.36 -6.85 2.82
N SER A 158 3.49 -5.78 3.59
CA SER A 158 3.59 -5.85 5.04
C SER A 158 2.21 -5.93 5.72
N HIS A 159 1.12 -5.86 4.95
CA HIS A 159 -0.24 -5.90 5.50
C HIS A 159 -0.72 -7.34 5.71
N ARG A 160 -1.10 -7.67 6.96
CA ARG A 160 -1.39 -9.05 7.42
C ARG A 160 -2.46 -9.82 6.63
N ASN A 161 -3.30 -9.11 5.89
CA ASN A 161 -4.44 -9.68 5.15
C ASN A 161 -4.28 -9.59 3.62
N ALA A 162 -3.14 -9.11 3.11
CA ALA A 162 -2.92 -9.02 1.68
C ALA A 162 -2.67 -10.41 1.09
N VAL A 163 -3.50 -10.82 0.12
CA VAL A 163 -3.34 -12.08 -0.60
C VAL A 163 -2.62 -11.77 -1.91
N PHE A 164 -1.30 -11.93 -1.93
CA PHE A 164 -0.51 -11.82 -3.16
C PHE A 164 0.57 -12.90 -3.22
N THR A 165 1.07 -13.15 -4.44
CA THR A 165 2.29 -13.94 -4.64
C THR A 165 3.47 -13.00 -4.84
N GLU A 166 4.65 -13.34 -4.32
CA GLU A 166 5.88 -12.56 -4.52
C GLU A 166 6.12 -12.22 -6.00
N LYS A 167 5.83 -13.17 -6.89
CA LYS A 167 5.91 -12.96 -8.35
C LYS A 167 4.97 -11.87 -8.85
N ALA A 168 3.71 -11.88 -8.42
CA ALA A 168 2.72 -10.89 -8.83
C ALA A 168 3.06 -9.49 -8.29
N ASN A 169 3.45 -9.39 -7.01
CA ASN A 169 3.83 -8.11 -6.43
C ASN A 169 5.09 -7.53 -7.09
N LEU A 170 6.09 -8.36 -7.39
CA LEU A 170 7.27 -7.92 -8.14
C LEU A 170 6.90 -7.41 -9.54
N ALA A 171 5.94 -8.06 -10.21
CA ALA A 171 5.45 -7.60 -11.51
C ALA A 171 4.74 -6.23 -11.40
N ILE A 172 3.90 -6.03 -10.37
CA ILE A 172 3.26 -4.74 -10.08
C ILE A 172 4.30 -3.65 -9.84
N ILE A 173 5.32 -3.92 -9.01
CA ILE A 173 6.40 -2.97 -8.73
C ILE A 173 7.13 -2.59 -10.04
N LYS A 174 7.47 -3.58 -10.88
CA LYS A 174 8.12 -3.34 -12.17
C LYS A 174 7.24 -2.51 -13.11
N MET A 175 5.95 -2.83 -13.22
CA MET A 175 5.00 -2.05 -14.04
C MET A 175 4.93 -0.58 -13.59
N LEU A 176 4.92 -0.33 -12.28
CA LEU A 176 4.90 1.02 -11.72
C LEU A 176 6.22 1.76 -11.97
N ILE A 177 7.35 1.07 -11.84
CA ILE A 177 8.67 1.60 -12.21
C ILE A 177 8.72 1.98 -13.70
N ASP A 178 8.30 1.08 -14.58
CA ASP A 178 8.29 1.28 -16.04
C ASP A 178 7.36 2.43 -16.44
N ALA A 179 6.30 2.67 -15.66
CA ALA A 179 5.40 3.81 -15.82
C ALA A 179 5.95 5.14 -15.29
N GLY A 180 7.19 5.16 -14.77
CA GLY A 180 7.86 6.37 -14.29
C GLY A 180 7.57 6.73 -12.83
N SER A 181 7.25 5.74 -11.98
CA SER A 181 7.07 5.99 -10.55
C SER A 181 8.38 6.42 -9.89
N SER A 182 8.31 7.37 -8.97
CA SER A 182 9.43 7.83 -8.15
C SER A 182 9.84 6.74 -7.17
N THR A 183 11.08 6.27 -7.33
CA THR A 183 11.61 5.09 -6.65
C THR A 183 12.35 5.40 -5.35
N THR A 184 12.83 6.63 -5.14
CA THR A 184 13.60 7.01 -3.93
C THR A 184 12.82 6.82 -2.63
N ARG A 185 11.56 7.30 -2.58
CA ARG A 185 10.72 7.13 -1.37
C ARG A 185 10.36 5.66 -1.13
N ALA A 186 10.08 4.94 -2.21
CA ALA A 186 9.80 3.51 -2.19
C ALA A 186 11.00 2.70 -1.67
N LEU A 187 12.22 3.06 -2.07
CA LEU A 187 13.45 2.47 -1.55
C LEU A 187 13.58 2.68 -0.04
N ALA A 188 13.40 3.91 0.44
CA ALA A 188 13.50 4.24 1.86
C ALA A 188 12.48 3.51 2.74
N GLU A 189 11.26 3.31 2.23
CA GLU A 189 10.18 2.61 2.91
C GLU A 189 10.38 1.09 2.92
N GLY A 190 10.80 0.53 1.78
CA GLY A 190 10.86 -0.90 1.58
C GLY A 190 12.16 -1.58 2.03
N ILE A 191 13.19 -0.82 2.46
CA ILE A 191 14.53 -1.39 2.72
C ILE A 191 14.52 -2.56 3.73
N ALA A 192 13.64 -2.49 4.73
CA ALA A 192 13.55 -3.51 5.78
C ALA A 192 12.84 -4.79 5.31
N ASP A 193 11.87 -4.69 4.39
CA ASP A 193 10.94 -5.78 4.08
C ASP A 193 11.09 -6.33 2.65
N LEU A 194 11.71 -5.58 1.72
CA LEU A 194 11.78 -5.96 0.31
C LEU A 194 12.92 -6.96 0.01
N PRO A 195 12.72 -7.91 -0.92
CA PRO A 195 13.78 -8.76 -1.44
C PRO A 195 14.92 -7.93 -2.05
N VAL A 196 16.14 -8.47 -2.01
CA VAL A 196 17.35 -7.81 -2.55
C VAL A 196 17.16 -7.46 -4.02
N GLU A 197 16.48 -8.30 -4.78
CA GLU A 197 16.19 -8.12 -6.20
C GLU A 197 15.25 -6.93 -6.44
N THR A 198 14.30 -6.70 -5.54
CA THR A 198 13.40 -5.54 -5.64
C THR A 198 14.15 -4.26 -5.30
N ILE A 199 15.01 -4.28 -4.28
CA ILE A 199 15.89 -3.16 -3.94
C ILE A 199 16.82 -2.82 -5.12
N ALA A 200 17.40 -3.85 -5.77
CA ALA A 200 18.22 -3.66 -6.97
C ALA A 200 17.44 -2.99 -8.10
N ALA A 201 16.21 -3.44 -8.37
CA ALA A 201 15.35 -2.85 -9.39
C ALA A 201 15.00 -1.39 -9.09
N LEU A 202 14.72 -1.03 -7.84
CA LEU A 202 14.47 0.36 -7.44
C LEU A 202 15.71 1.24 -7.68
N LEU A 203 16.89 0.76 -7.31
CA LEU A 203 18.16 1.45 -7.53
C LEU A 203 18.51 1.56 -9.03
N ASP A 204 18.27 0.52 -9.82
CA ASP A 204 18.49 0.52 -11.28
C ASP A 204 17.53 1.49 -11.99
N ALA A 205 16.35 1.71 -11.41
CA ALA A 205 15.39 2.72 -11.84
C ALA A 205 15.68 4.13 -11.28
N GLY A 206 16.87 4.37 -10.72
CA GLY A 206 17.31 5.70 -10.31
C GLY A 206 16.89 6.12 -8.90
N ALA A 207 16.51 5.18 -8.02
CA ALA A 207 16.31 5.52 -6.62
C ALA A 207 17.62 6.05 -6.03
N ASP A 208 17.56 7.18 -5.32
CA ASP A 208 18.72 7.76 -4.67
C ASP A 208 19.11 6.93 -3.43
N PRO A 209 20.28 6.27 -3.42
CA PRO A 209 20.73 5.50 -2.26
C PRO A 209 21.13 6.37 -1.06
N ASN A 210 21.32 7.69 -1.27
CA ASN A 210 21.67 8.67 -0.24
C ASN A 210 20.45 9.31 0.42
N THR A 211 19.24 8.83 0.11
CA THR A 211 18.04 9.18 0.86
C THR A 211 18.19 8.83 2.34
N HIS A 212 17.33 9.38 3.17
CA HIS A 212 17.29 9.06 4.59
C HIS A 212 16.24 7.97 4.86
N GLY A 213 16.48 7.16 5.90
CA GLY A 213 15.53 6.18 6.38
C GLY A 213 14.26 6.83 6.92
N PHE A 214 13.10 6.21 6.68
CA PHE A 214 11.79 6.75 7.06
C PHE A 214 11.64 6.96 8.59
N VAL A 215 12.32 6.15 9.41
CA VAL A 215 12.17 6.15 10.88
C VAL A 215 13.26 6.98 11.58
N SER A 216 14.54 6.73 11.31
CA SER A 216 15.64 7.35 12.08
C SER A 216 16.12 8.68 11.53
N ARG A 217 15.68 9.10 10.33
CA ARG A 217 16.23 10.23 9.56
C ARG A 217 17.73 10.17 9.31
N ASP A 218 18.39 9.04 9.56
CA ASP A 218 19.79 8.80 9.21
C ASP A 218 19.92 8.40 7.74
N PRO A 219 21.12 8.47 7.13
CA PRO A 219 21.35 7.96 5.78
C PRO A 219 20.87 6.51 5.64
N LEU A 220 20.21 6.20 4.51
CA LEU A 220 19.52 4.92 4.32
C LEU A 220 20.41 3.70 4.55
N LEU A 221 21.71 3.82 4.23
CA LEU A 221 22.70 2.77 4.43
C LEU A 221 22.70 2.20 5.86
N PHE A 222 22.45 3.03 6.88
CA PHE A 222 22.38 2.58 8.28
C PHE A 222 21.21 1.62 8.54
N ALA A 223 20.10 1.73 7.81
CA ALA A 223 18.96 0.82 7.96
C ALA A 223 19.32 -0.63 7.56
N ALA A 224 20.34 -0.80 6.70
CA ALA A 224 20.85 -2.08 6.25
C ALA A 224 22.00 -2.64 7.11
N ILE A 225 22.41 -1.97 8.20
CA ILE A 225 23.45 -2.48 9.12
C ILE A 225 22.78 -3.29 10.24
N ARG A 226 22.44 -4.56 9.94
CA ARG A 226 21.74 -5.49 10.86
C ARG A 226 22.35 -6.91 10.81
N PRO A 227 22.11 -7.78 11.84
CA PRO A 227 22.75 -9.09 11.96
C PRO A 227 22.12 -10.13 11.04
N SER A 228 22.32 -9.97 9.74
CA SER A 228 21.74 -10.85 8.73
C SER A 228 22.48 -10.74 7.41
N LYS A 229 22.53 -11.86 6.69
CA LYS A 229 23.13 -11.93 5.35
C LYS A 229 22.39 -11.03 4.36
N ARG A 230 21.05 -11.00 4.41
CA ARG A 230 20.22 -10.17 3.52
C ARG A 230 20.59 -8.69 3.66
N GLU A 231 20.63 -8.20 4.89
CA GLU A 231 20.92 -6.80 5.17
C GLU A 231 22.36 -6.45 4.80
N THR A 232 23.31 -7.36 5.00
CA THR A 232 24.69 -7.22 4.50
C THR A 232 24.73 -7.11 2.97
N ASP A 233 23.97 -7.94 2.26
CA ASP A 233 23.86 -7.88 0.79
C ASP A 233 23.22 -6.58 0.31
N ILE A 234 22.19 -6.09 1.01
CA ILE A 234 21.56 -4.79 0.76
C ILE A 234 22.55 -3.64 1.00
N ALA A 235 23.30 -3.66 2.09
CA ALA A 235 24.29 -2.61 2.41
C ALA A 235 25.39 -2.53 1.33
N ILE A 236 25.89 -3.68 0.89
CA ILE A 236 26.86 -3.76 -0.21
C ILE A 236 26.24 -3.27 -1.52
N LEU A 237 24.99 -3.65 -1.81
CA LEU A 237 24.28 -3.20 -3.00
C LEU A 237 24.08 -1.68 -3.02
N LEU A 238 23.66 -1.08 -1.91
CA LEU A 238 23.54 0.37 -1.76
C LEU A 238 24.89 1.06 -2.03
N ALA A 239 25.97 0.57 -1.42
CA ALA A 239 27.31 1.11 -1.63
C ALA A 239 27.77 0.98 -3.09
N LYS A 240 27.51 -0.17 -3.75
CA LYS A 240 27.77 -0.36 -5.19
C LYS A 240 27.01 0.60 -6.09
N ARG A 241 25.84 1.07 -5.64
CA ARG A 241 24.97 1.98 -6.39
C ARG A 241 25.18 3.45 -6.00
N GLY A 242 26.24 3.77 -5.26
CA GLY A 242 26.64 5.14 -4.97
C GLY A 242 26.13 5.71 -3.65
N ALA A 243 25.76 4.85 -2.68
CA ALA A 243 25.58 5.30 -1.31
C ALA A 243 26.90 5.87 -0.77
N ASP A 244 26.84 7.03 -0.12
CA ASP A 244 27.96 7.67 0.56
C ASP A 244 28.33 6.83 1.79
N VAL A 245 29.42 6.08 1.63
CA VAL A 245 29.97 5.21 2.68
C VAL A 245 30.62 5.97 3.84
N ASN A 246 30.80 7.29 3.69
CA ASN A 246 31.34 8.18 4.71
C ASN A 246 30.27 9.09 5.33
N ALA A 247 29.00 8.96 4.90
CA ALA A 247 27.90 9.72 5.45
C ALA A 247 27.80 9.48 6.96
N LYS A 248 27.54 10.53 7.73
CA LYS A 248 27.45 10.44 9.18
C LYS A 248 26.00 10.39 9.61
N ASN A 249 25.68 9.49 10.53
CA ASN A 249 24.39 9.52 11.21
C ASN A 249 24.33 10.70 12.20
N SER A 250 23.18 10.86 12.85
CA SER A 250 22.95 11.88 13.88
C SER A 250 23.94 11.87 15.06
N GLU A 251 24.65 10.76 15.30
CA GLU A 251 25.67 10.60 16.35
C GLU A 251 27.11 10.81 15.84
N ASN A 252 27.29 11.31 14.62
CA ASN A 252 28.58 11.46 13.95
C ASN A 252 29.33 10.13 13.73
N ILE A 253 28.61 9.02 13.65
CA ILE A 253 29.14 7.68 13.37
C ILE A 253 29.06 7.43 11.86
N THR A 254 30.10 6.83 11.27
CA THR A 254 30.11 6.39 9.86
C THR A 254 29.56 4.95 9.71
N PRO A 255 29.10 4.53 8.52
CA PRO A 255 28.69 3.16 8.25
C PRO A 255 29.75 2.13 8.65
N LEU A 256 31.02 2.44 8.39
CA LEU A 256 32.16 1.61 8.75
C LEU A 256 32.28 1.41 10.27
N MET A 257 32.17 2.48 11.05
CA MET A 257 32.19 2.42 12.51
C MET A 257 30.97 1.68 13.07
N ALA A 258 29.77 1.96 12.55
CA ALA A 258 28.53 1.31 12.99
C ALA A 258 28.56 -0.19 12.72
N ALA A 259 29.00 -0.61 11.53
CA ALA A 259 29.12 -2.02 11.16
C ALA A 259 30.10 -2.78 12.08
N ALA A 260 31.28 -2.21 12.34
CA ALA A 260 32.27 -2.82 13.24
C ALA A 260 31.77 -2.89 14.69
N ASN A 261 31.19 -1.81 15.21
CA ASN A 261 30.69 -1.74 16.58
C ASN A 261 29.53 -2.71 16.83
N ASN A 262 28.57 -2.75 15.90
CA ASN A 262 27.43 -3.66 16.00
C ASN A 262 27.86 -5.12 15.89
N ALA A 263 28.88 -5.41 15.08
CA ALA A 263 29.37 -6.77 14.92
C ALA A 263 30.04 -7.30 16.19
N GLY A 264 30.96 -6.51 16.76
CA GLY A 264 31.61 -6.84 18.03
C GLY A 264 32.21 -8.25 18.06
N THR A 265 32.02 -8.95 19.18
CA THR A 265 32.40 -10.38 19.35
C THR A 265 31.27 -11.35 18.95
N SER A 266 30.15 -10.84 18.43
CA SER A 266 28.93 -11.64 18.23
C SER A 266 28.98 -12.49 16.96
N LYS A 267 28.66 -13.78 17.11
CA LYS A 267 28.52 -14.71 15.97
C LYS A 267 27.36 -14.35 15.04
N ASN A 268 26.31 -13.71 15.55
CA ASN A 268 25.12 -13.33 14.76
C ASN A 268 25.44 -12.25 13.72
N TRP A 269 26.54 -11.51 13.89
CA TRP A 269 26.99 -10.46 12.99
C TRP A 269 28.22 -10.87 12.17
N ALA A 270 28.57 -12.16 12.12
CA ALA A 270 29.74 -12.62 11.39
C ALA A 270 29.75 -12.17 9.93
N GLU A 271 28.57 -12.16 9.28
CA GLU A 271 28.41 -11.67 7.90
C GLU A 271 28.72 -10.17 7.74
N THR A 272 28.48 -9.36 8.77
CA THR A 272 28.72 -7.91 8.71
C THR A 272 30.20 -7.57 8.53
N TRP A 273 31.12 -8.44 8.97
CA TRP A 273 32.55 -8.27 8.70
C TRP A 273 32.88 -8.30 7.20
N ARG A 274 32.08 -8.99 6.38
CA ARG A 274 32.20 -8.94 4.91
C ARG A 274 31.88 -7.55 4.38
N PHE A 275 30.88 -6.87 4.95
CA PHE A 275 30.58 -5.48 4.58
C PHE A 275 31.67 -4.52 5.05
N VAL A 276 32.22 -4.69 6.27
CA VAL A 276 33.37 -3.91 6.74
C VAL A 276 34.57 -4.06 5.79
N LEU A 277 34.90 -5.29 5.38
CA LEU A 277 35.96 -5.55 4.40
C LEU A 277 35.67 -4.88 3.06
N TYR A 278 34.44 -4.99 2.56
CA TYR A 278 34.03 -4.34 1.32
C TYR A 278 34.19 -2.82 1.40
N LEU A 279 33.80 -2.20 2.52
CA LEU A 279 33.95 -0.76 2.73
C LEU A 279 35.42 -0.33 2.69
N LEU A 280 36.33 -1.10 3.29
CA LEU A 280 37.76 -0.81 3.32
C LEU A 280 38.43 -1.01 1.96
N LYS A 281 38.17 -2.15 1.31
CA LYS A 281 38.90 -2.59 0.11
C LYS A 281 38.32 -2.04 -1.18
N ASP A 282 37.00 -2.03 -1.29
CA ASP A 282 36.30 -1.78 -2.56
C ASP A 282 35.64 -0.40 -2.58
N ALA A 283 35.03 0.02 -1.46
CA ALA A 283 34.31 1.29 -1.38
C ALA A 283 35.16 2.49 -0.91
N LYS A 284 36.41 2.25 -0.50
CA LYS A 284 37.37 3.28 -0.02
C LYS A 284 36.79 4.17 1.08
N ALA A 285 36.09 3.56 2.05
CA ALA A 285 35.59 4.27 3.21
C ALA A 285 36.76 4.85 4.04
N ASP A 286 36.57 6.06 4.57
CA ASP A 286 37.54 6.72 5.44
C ASP A 286 37.59 6.03 6.80
N TYR A 287 38.66 5.27 7.02
CA TYR A 287 38.92 4.54 8.27
C TYR A 287 39.79 5.34 9.26
N HIS A 288 40.29 6.51 8.86
CA HIS A 288 41.05 7.42 9.73
C HIS A 288 40.14 8.41 10.47
N TYR A 289 38.88 8.55 10.04
CA TYR A 289 37.91 9.39 10.73
C TYR A 289 37.82 9.05 12.22
N LYS A 290 37.88 10.10 13.04
CA LYS A 290 37.79 10.04 14.49
C LYS A 290 36.67 10.96 14.97
N ARG A 291 35.78 10.41 15.78
CA ARG A 291 34.73 11.18 16.46
C ARG A 291 35.35 12.08 17.56
N PHE A 292 34.59 13.08 18.01
CA PHE A 292 35.03 14.05 19.02
C PHE A 292 35.48 13.43 20.36
N ASP A 293 34.91 12.29 20.74
CA ASP A 293 35.27 11.53 21.94
C ASP A 293 36.44 10.56 21.71
N GLY A 294 36.98 10.57 20.50
CA GLY A 294 38.14 9.81 20.12
C GLY A 294 37.85 8.42 19.55
N VAL A 295 36.58 8.02 19.45
CA VAL A 295 36.20 6.74 18.83
C VAL A 295 36.46 6.79 17.32
N SER A 296 37.20 5.81 16.83
CA SER A 296 37.51 5.52 15.42
C SER A 296 37.41 4.02 15.15
N LEU A 297 37.46 3.61 13.88
CA LEU A 297 37.50 2.18 13.53
C LEU A 297 38.64 1.45 14.27
N THR A 298 39.85 2.02 14.27
CA THR A 298 41.03 1.39 14.90
C THR A 298 40.84 1.19 16.41
N THR A 299 40.27 2.17 17.12
CA THR A 299 39.95 2.03 18.55
C THR A 299 38.85 0.99 18.80
N THR A 300 37.84 0.90 17.92
CA THR A 300 36.77 -0.09 18.01
C THR A 300 37.32 -1.51 17.80
N ILE A 301 38.17 -1.72 16.79
CA ILE A 301 38.81 -3.04 16.54
C ILE A 301 39.69 -3.45 17.72
N ALA A 302 40.48 -2.53 18.28
CA ALA A 302 41.29 -2.80 19.47
C ALA A 302 40.43 -3.22 20.69
N ALA A 303 39.32 -2.52 20.93
CA ALA A 303 38.39 -2.86 22.01
C ALA A 303 37.73 -4.24 21.80
N ILE A 304 37.35 -4.57 20.57
CA ILE A 304 36.78 -5.89 20.22
C ILE A 304 37.81 -7.01 20.48
N LYS A 305 39.09 -6.80 20.13
CA LYS A 305 40.15 -7.78 20.43
C LYS A 305 40.32 -8.02 21.92
N ALA A 306 40.41 -6.95 22.71
CA ALA A 306 40.53 -7.06 24.17
C ALA A 306 39.35 -7.85 24.76
N ARG A 307 38.13 -7.50 24.34
CA ARG A 307 36.91 -8.18 24.76
C ARG A 307 36.87 -9.65 24.34
N ALA A 308 37.32 -9.99 23.13
CA ALA A 308 37.37 -11.38 22.67
C ALA A 308 38.31 -12.25 23.51
N ILE A 309 39.43 -11.69 23.98
CA ILE A 309 40.36 -12.36 24.89
C ILE A 309 39.71 -12.59 26.25
N GLU A 310 39.08 -11.56 26.82
CA GLU A 310 38.39 -11.62 28.11
C GLU A 310 37.22 -12.62 28.09
N GLU A 311 36.45 -12.65 27.01
CA GLU A 311 35.29 -13.55 26.85
C GLU A 311 35.69 -14.95 26.35
N HIS A 312 36.98 -15.20 26.07
CA HIS A 312 37.48 -16.43 25.45
C HIS A 312 36.75 -16.81 24.14
N VAL A 313 36.42 -15.79 23.32
CA VAL A 313 35.72 -15.96 22.05
C VAL A 313 36.71 -16.03 20.89
N MET A 314 36.62 -17.12 20.12
CA MET A 314 37.30 -17.20 18.82
C MET A 314 36.61 -16.28 17.82
N MET A 315 37.34 -15.29 17.32
CA MET A 315 36.82 -14.32 16.37
C MET A 315 36.57 -14.93 14.99
N SER A 316 35.59 -14.38 14.28
CA SER A 316 35.25 -14.86 12.93
C SER A 316 36.38 -14.61 11.93
N PRO A 317 36.50 -15.43 10.86
CA PRO A 317 37.49 -15.19 9.80
C PRO A 317 37.38 -13.80 9.16
N GLY A 318 36.16 -13.26 9.04
CA GLY A 318 35.94 -11.91 8.52
C GLY A 318 36.56 -10.83 9.39
N PHE A 319 36.45 -10.96 10.72
CA PHE A 319 37.11 -10.04 11.65
C PHE A 319 38.63 -10.10 11.53
N ILE A 320 39.20 -11.32 11.51
CA ILE A 320 40.66 -11.53 11.41
C ILE A 320 41.18 -10.84 10.14
N ALA A 321 40.49 -11.01 9.01
CA ALA A 321 40.87 -10.37 7.76
C ALA A 321 40.79 -8.83 7.81
N VAL A 322 39.88 -8.23 8.60
CA VAL A 322 39.84 -6.77 8.81
C VAL A 322 41.03 -6.32 9.64
N ASP A 323 41.32 -7.02 10.74
CA ASP A 323 42.42 -6.68 11.63
C ASP A 323 43.78 -6.78 10.91
N GLU A 324 44.01 -7.86 10.17
CA GLU A 324 45.20 -8.04 9.33
C GLU A 324 45.34 -6.94 8.27
N TRP A 325 44.23 -6.55 7.62
CA TRP A 325 44.25 -5.48 6.64
C TRP A 325 44.64 -4.15 7.27
N LEU A 326 44.10 -3.80 8.45
CA LEU A 326 44.46 -2.57 9.16
C LEU A 326 45.92 -2.55 9.62
N MET A 327 46.49 -3.69 10.02
CA MET A 327 47.92 -3.76 10.37
C MET A 327 48.84 -3.44 9.18
N GLN A 328 48.39 -3.73 7.96
CA GLN A 328 49.13 -3.44 6.73
C GLN A 328 48.92 -2.00 6.24
N HIS A 329 47.95 -1.27 6.79
CA HIS A 329 47.54 0.09 6.38
C HIS A 329 47.36 1.01 7.60
N PRO A 330 48.46 1.35 8.31
CA PRO A 330 48.42 2.09 9.59
C PRO A 330 47.90 3.53 9.49
#